data_AF-A0A4Y8UGR5-F1
#
_entry.id   AF-A0A4Y8UGR5-F1
#
_cell.length_a   1.000
_cell.length_b   1.000
_cell.length_c   1.000
_cell.angle_alpha   90.00
_cell.angle_beta   90.00
_cell.angle_gamma   90.00
#
_symmetry.space_group_name_H-M   'P 1'
#
loop_
_entity.id
_entity.type
_entity.pdbx_description
1 polymer ?
#
loop_
_entity_poly.entity_id
_entity_poly.type
_entity_poly.pdbx_seq_one_letter_code
_entity_poly.pdbx_strand_id
1 'polypeptide(L)'
;MLKELVKSGGVSSREDIAKALLLYDPSQVEYYEQIVDNMVGRVLRGRSVVDRDRKTKDYRLELSGELTSHEQEELIELCEQKLEEFLGNRKSDLYSHRRLATGKFSGTLRYEVLKRAKFRCELCGTSAVEKALHVDHIVPRSKGGPDEINNFQALCYSCNSNKGNKDDTDFRSWGEFYGKRQADCLFCETPKDRIVSENELAYAIRDAFPVTEGHTLVIPKRHVADYFDLEQPELNAINQLITNQKLTLESDDSTIEGFNIGINCGEVAGQTIFHCHVHLIPRRKGDVEQPKGGVRGVIAGKAAY
;
A
#
# COMPACT_ATOMS: atom_id res chain seq x y z
N MET A 1 -0.09 7.43 30.09
CA MET A 1 -1.12 7.78 31.11
C MET A 1 -0.55 7.84 32.52
N LEU A 2 -0.18 6.72 33.16
CA LEU A 2 0.30 6.75 34.57
C LEU A 2 1.50 7.69 34.78
N LYS A 3 2.49 7.64 33.90
CA LYS A 3 3.65 8.56 33.91
C LYS A 3 3.23 10.04 33.85
N GLU A 4 2.17 10.36 33.09
CA GLU A 4 1.67 11.73 32.97
C GLU A 4 0.94 12.16 34.24
N LEU A 5 0.06 11.31 34.76
CA LEU A 5 -0.63 11.57 36.02
C LEU A 5 0.35 11.80 37.18
N VAL A 6 1.44 11.02 37.27
CA VAL A 6 2.47 11.21 38.30
C VAL A 6 3.18 12.56 38.13
N LYS A 7 3.55 12.94 36.90
CA LYS A 7 4.19 14.24 36.61
C LYS A 7 3.29 15.42 36.96
N SER A 8 1.99 15.29 36.71
CA SER A 8 1.01 16.35 36.98
C SER A 8 0.45 16.32 38.41
N GLY A 9 1.11 15.65 39.37
CA GLY A 9 0.68 15.65 40.77
C GLY A 9 -0.62 14.87 41.05
N GLY A 10 -0.95 13.91 40.19
CA GLY A 10 -2.10 13.00 40.34
C GLY A 10 -3.30 13.34 39.46
N VAL A 11 -3.33 14.50 38.80
CA VAL A 11 -4.45 14.94 37.95
C VAL A 11 -3.91 15.53 36.65
N SER A 12 -4.40 15.05 35.51
CA SER A 12 -4.03 15.55 34.19
C SER A 12 -5.24 15.54 33.26
N SER A 13 -5.25 16.45 32.28
CA SER A 13 -6.36 16.52 31.33
C SER A 13 -6.33 15.33 30.36
N ARG A 14 -7.48 14.97 29.79
CA ARG A 14 -7.54 13.94 28.74
C ARG A 14 -6.65 14.29 27.55
N GLU A 15 -6.52 15.58 27.23
CA GLU A 15 -5.69 16.07 26.13
C GLU A 15 -4.20 15.85 26.42
N ASP A 16 -3.75 16.18 27.62
CA ASP A 16 -2.33 16.05 28.00
C ASP A 16 -1.92 14.58 28.12
N ILE A 17 -2.81 13.74 28.65
CA ILE A 17 -2.63 12.28 28.64
C ILE A 17 -2.51 11.76 27.20
N ALA A 18 -3.31 12.26 26.27
CA ALA A 18 -3.24 11.84 24.86
C ALA A 18 -1.92 12.29 24.20
N LYS A 19 -1.50 13.55 24.40
CA LYS A 19 -0.20 14.06 23.94
C LYS A 19 0.95 13.20 24.47
N ALA A 20 0.91 12.85 25.75
CA ALA A 20 1.92 12.01 26.38
C ALA A 20 1.96 10.58 25.83
N LEU A 21 0.83 10.04 25.35
CA LEU A 21 0.78 8.73 24.68
C LEU A 21 1.30 8.81 23.24
N LEU A 22 0.98 9.87 22.50
CA LEU A 22 1.41 10.06 21.12
C LEU A 22 2.94 10.07 20.97
N LEU A 23 3.67 10.55 21.98
CA LEU A 23 5.14 10.53 22.02
C LEU A 23 5.75 9.12 21.90
N TYR A 24 4.98 8.07 22.17
CA TYR A 24 5.44 6.68 22.17
C TYR A 24 4.76 5.81 21.12
N ASP A 25 3.88 6.36 20.29
CA ASP A 25 3.20 5.61 19.21
C ASP A 25 4.09 5.61 17.95
N PRO A 26 4.69 4.45 17.58
CA PRO A 26 5.62 4.40 16.44
C PRO A 26 4.98 4.83 15.12
N SER A 27 3.69 4.54 14.92
CA SER A 27 2.98 4.89 13.68
C SER A 27 2.81 6.40 13.52
N GLN A 28 2.61 7.11 14.64
CA GLN A 28 2.51 8.57 14.65
C GLN A 28 3.88 9.20 14.47
N VAL A 29 4.92 8.62 15.09
CA VAL A 29 6.31 9.07 14.90
C VAL A 29 6.71 8.97 13.43
N GLU A 30 6.53 7.81 12.79
CA GLU A 30 6.83 7.61 11.36
C GLU A 30 6.06 8.58 10.46
N TYR A 31 4.78 8.83 10.76
CA TYR A 31 4.00 9.84 10.03
C TYR A 31 4.61 11.24 10.15
N TYR A 32 4.96 11.67 11.37
CA TYR A 32 5.53 13.00 11.58
C TYR A 32 6.97 13.12 11.04
N GLU A 33 7.75 12.05 10.98
CA GLU A 33 9.05 12.04 10.28
C GLU A 33 8.89 12.43 8.81
N GLN A 34 7.89 11.87 8.12
CA GLN A 34 7.59 12.26 6.74
C GLN A 34 7.16 13.72 6.62
N ILE A 35 6.42 14.25 7.60
CA ILE A 35 6.02 15.67 7.63
C ILE A 35 7.23 16.57 7.86
N VAL A 36 8.14 16.20 8.78
CA VAL A 36 9.40 16.90 9.00
C VAL A 36 10.16 16.98 7.68
N ASP A 37 10.30 15.87 6.96
CA ASP A 37 11.04 15.83 5.71
C ASP A 37 10.43 16.64 4.58
N ASN A 38 9.11 16.53 4.42
CA ASN A 38 8.42 17.08 3.26
C ASN A 38 7.96 18.52 3.46
N MET A 39 7.81 18.97 4.70
CA MET A 39 7.31 20.32 5.01
C MET A 39 8.34 21.12 5.78
N VAL A 40 8.54 20.81 7.05
CA VAL A 40 9.30 21.68 7.97
C VAL A 40 10.76 21.76 7.57
N GLY A 41 11.42 20.61 7.43
CA GLY A 41 12.81 20.48 6.99
C GLY A 41 13.03 20.95 5.55
N ARG A 42 12.04 20.84 4.66
CA ARG A 42 12.13 21.45 3.31
C ARG A 42 12.15 22.98 3.39
N VAL A 43 11.24 23.58 4.16
CA VAL A 43 11.12 25.04 4.29
C VAL A 43 12.34 25.62 4.98
N LEU A 44 12.79 25.03 6.09
CA LEU A 44 13.93 25.53 6.86
C LEU A 44 15.25 25.39 6.08
N ARG A 45 15.45 24.29 5.33
CA ARG A 45 16.60 24.16 4.41
C ARG A 45 16.56 25.19 3.29
N GLY A 46 15.38 25.42 2.71
CA GLY A 46 15.19 26.45 1.69
C GLY A 46 15.48 27.88 2.17
N ARG A 47 15.49 28.11 3.49
CA ARG A 47 15.85 29.36 4.14
C ARG A 47 17.24 29.34 4.78
N SER A 48 18.03 28.28 4.56
CA SER A 48 19.37 28.12 5.10
C SER A 48 19.44 28.20 6.63
N VAL A 49 18.39 27.74 7.32
CA VAL A 49 18.35 27.69 8.80
C VAL A 49 18.90 26.36 9.33
N VAL A 50 18.71 25.30 8.55
CA VAL A 50 19.15 23.94 8.88
C VAL A 50 19.73 23.25 7.65
N ASP A 51 20.59 22.27 7.87
CA ASP A 51 21.01 21.26 6.90
C ASP A 51 20.55 19.86 7.32
N ARG A 52 20.57 18.92 6.37
CA ARG A 52 20.18 17.52 6.59
C ARG A 52 21.27 16.56 6.14
N ASP A 53 21.76 15.74 7.06
CA ASP A 53 22.72 14.69 6.77
C ASP A 53 22.15 13.67 5.77
N ARG A 54 22.92 13.35 4.71
CA ARG A 54 22.43 12.48 3.64
C ARG A 54 22.31 11.01 4.06
N LYS A 55 23.12 10.57 5.02
CA LYS A 55 23.20 9.18 5.50
C LYS A 55 22.28 8.96 6.69
N THR A 56 22.41 9.75 7.75
CA THR A 56 21.62 9.55 8.99
C THR A 56 20.23 10.15 8.90
N LYS A 57 20.02 11.10 7.97
CA LYS A 57 18.79 11.89 7.82
C LYS A 57 18.53 12.92 8.90
N ASP A 58 19.45 13.09 9.84
CA ASP A 58 19.34 14.06 10.93
C ASP A 58 19.42 15.50 10.42
N TYR A 59 18.78 16.41 11.14
CA TYR A 59 18.85 17.85 10.89
C TYR A 59 19.86 18.52 11.83
N ARG A 60 20.57 19.52 11.32
CA ARG A 60 21.51 20.34 12.09
C ARG A 60 21.24 21.82 11.81
N LEU A 61 21.34 22.66 12.83
CA LEU A 61 21.27 24.12 12.65
C LEU A 61 22.52 24.58 11.88
N GLU A 62 22.31 25.47 10.92
CA GLU A 62 23.39 26.12 10.19
C GLU A 62 23.87 27.32 11.01
N LEU A 63 24.89 27.10 11.83
CA LEU A 63 25.48 28.11 12.74
C LEU A 63 26.99 28.17 12.54
N SER A 64 27.58 29.35 12.76
CA SER A 64 29.02 29.57 12.68
C SER A 64 29.81 29.07 13.91
N GLY A 65 29.14 28.39 14.86
CA GLY A 65 29.72 27.90 16.10
C GLY A 65 28.70 27.09 16.93
N GLU A 66 29.14 26.59 18.09
CA GLU A 66 28.24 25.92 19.05
C GLU A 66 27.52 26.94 19.92
N LEU A 67 26.26 26.65 20.25
CA LEU A 67 25.47 27.49 21.15
C LEU A 67 25.92 27.26 22.58
N THR A 68 26.12 28.34 23.32
CA THR A 68 26.18 28.27 24.79
C THR A 68 24.79 27.95 25.36
N SER A 69 24.73 27.47 26.61
CA SER A 69 23.46 27.20 27.28
C SER A 69 22.56 28.44 27.36
N HIS A 70 23.16 29.62 27.53
CA HIS A 70 22.44 30.88 27.59
C HIS A 70 21.85 31.28 26.23
N GLU A 71 22.64 31.21 25.15
CA GLU A 71 22.15 31.47 23.79
C GLU A 71 21.08 30.47 23.36
N GLN A 72 21.19 29.21 23.80
CA GLN A 72 20.18 28.20 23.55
C GLN A 72 18.85 28.56 24.24
N GLU A 73 18.88 28.99 25.51
CA GLU A 73 17.70 29.45 26.24
C GLU A 73 17.07 30.67 25.57
N GLU A 74 17.85 31.69 25.21
CA GLU A 74 17.35 32.89 24.51
C GLU A 74 16.69 32.55 23.16
N LEU A 75 17.29 31.64 22.38
CA LEU A 75 16.72 31.21 21.10
C LEU A 75 15.44 30.39 21.28
N ILE A 76 15.35 29.57 22.33
CA ILE A 76 14.13 28.83 22.67
C ILE A 76 13.02 29.82 23.03
N GLU A 77 13.29 30.78 23.91
CA GLU A 77 12.32 31.81 24.28
C GLU A 77 11.85 32.61 23.06
N LEU A 78 12.76 32.98 22.15
CA LEU A 78 12.40 33.67 20.91
C LEU A 78 11.50 32.80 20.01
N CYS A 79 11.80 31.51 19.91
CA CYS A 79 10.98 30.56 19.15
C CYS A 79 9.59 30.42 19.76
N GLU A 80 9.49 30.29 21.08
CA GLU A 80 8.23 30.22 21.82
C GLU A 80 7.42 31.48 21.62
N GLN A 81 8.02 32.66 21.77
CA GLN A 81 7.36 33.93 21.54
C GLN A 81 6.82 34.05 20.10
N LYS A 82 7.61 33.62 19.10
CA LYS A 82 7.17 33.63 17.70
C LYS A 82 6.06 32.62 17.41
N LEU A 83 6.08 31.46 18.06
CA LEU A 83 5.00 30.48 17.99
C LEU A 83 3.73 31.03 18.61
N GLU A 84 3.81 31.63 19.80
CA GLU A 84 2.68 32.27 20.46
C GLU A 84 2.10 33.41 19.64
N GLU A 85 2.95 34.29 19.08
CA GLU A 85 2.53 35.35 18.16
C GLU A 85 1.81 34.78 16.94
N PHE A 86 2.36 33.72 16.32
CA PHE A 86 1.75 33.04 15.18
C PHE A 86 0.40 32.40 15.52
N LEU A 87 0.30 31.76 16.68
CA LEU A 87 -0.92 31.10 17.18
C LEU A 87 -1.98 32.13 17.60
N GLY A 88 -1.60 33.23 18.23
CA GLY A 88 -2.48 34.30 18.68
C GLY A 88 -3.04 35.14 17.54
N ASN A 89 -2.23 35.44 16.52
CA ASN A 89 -2.64 36.25 15.37
C ASN A 89 -3.67 35.57 14.46
N ARG A 90 -3.83 34.25 14.53
CA ARG A 90 -4.85 33.51 13.79
C ARG A 90 -5.85 32.89 14.78
N LYS A 91 -6.91 33.64 15.09
CA LYS A 91 -8.09 33.19 15.87
C LYS A 91 -8.41 31.71 15.60
N SER A 92 -8.53 30.89 16.67
CA SER A 92 -9.10 29.52 16.87
C SER A 92 -9.22 28.48 15.72
N ASP A 93 -8.86 28.81 14.50
CA ASP A 93 -9.21 28.15 13.24
C ASP A 93 -7.95 27.72 12.47
N LEU A 94 -6.77 28.01 13.04
CA LEU A 94 -5.45 27.62 12.53
C LEU A 94 -5.29 26.14 12.25
N TYR A 95 -6.04 25.34 13.00
CA TYR A 95 -6.08 23.89 12.87
C TYR A 95 -7.50 23.39 12.64
N SER A 96 -8.50 24.19 12.26
CA SER A 96 -9.86 23.64 12.07
C SER A 96 -9.97 22.64 10.92
N HIS A 97 -9.14 22.82 9.90
CA HIS A 97 -8.95 21.90 8.79
C HIS A 97 -8.07 20.68 9.15
N ARG A 98 -7.38 20.70 10.29
CA ARG A 98 -6.58 19.58 10.86
C ARG A 98 -7.17 18.99 12.14
N ARG A 99 -8.15 19.66 12.76
CA ARG A 99 -9.05 19.09 13.73
C ARG A 99 -9.65 17.95 12.95
N LEU A 100 -9.48 16.72 13.47
CA LEU A 100 -10.47 15.68 13.22
C LEU A 100 -11.80 16.40 13.39
N ALA A 101 -12.53 16.61 12.29
CA ALA A 101 -13.91 17.05 12.38
C ALA A 101 -14.50 16.07 13.39
N THR A 102 -14.85 16.58 14.57
CA THR A 102 -15.22 15.79 15.73
C THR A 102 -16.60 15.23 15.49
N GLY A 103 -16.66 14.29 14.58
CA GLY A 103 -17.60 13.21 14.49
C GLY A 103 -16.72 11.98 14.49
N LYS A 104 -16.31 11.52 15.68
CA LYS A 104 -16.11 10.07 15.82
C LYS A 104 -17.50 9.51 15.51
N PHE A 105 -17.69 9.03 14.29
CA PHE A 105 -18.80 8.12 14.04
C PHE A 105 -18.65 6.98 15.04
N SER A 106 -19.78 6.45 15.51
CA SER A 106 -19.78 5.51 16.62
C SER A 106 -18.86 4.33 16.32
N GLY A 107 -18.22 3.77 17.37
CA GLY A 107 -17.45 2.53 17.21
C GLY A 107 -18.29 1.41 16.58
N THR A 108 -19.60 1.43 16.83
CA THR A 108 -20.61 0.59 16.18
C THR A 108 -20.64 0.82 14.66
N LEU A 109 -20.73 2.07 14.20
CA LEU A 109 -20.75 2.40 12.79
C LEU A 109 -19.43 2.03 12.09
N ARG A 110 -18.30 2.23 12.79
CA ARG A 110 -17.00 1.73 12.32
C ARG A 110 -17.01 0.21 12.14
N TYR A 111 -17.51 -0.52 13.14
CA TYR A 111 -17.59 -1.97 13.10
C TYR A 111 -18.54 -2.46 11.99
N GLU A 112 -19.68 -1.79 11.76
CA GLU A 112 -20.61 -2.12 10.68
C GLU A 112 -19.99 -1.96 9.30
N VAL A 113 -19.24 -0.88 9.06
CA VAL A 113 -18.51 -0.68 7.79
C VAL A 113 -17.45 -1.76 7.60
N LEU A 114 -16.64 -2.05 8.62
CA LEU A 114 -15.62 -3.09 8.54
C LEU A 114 -16.24 -4.49 8.37
N LYS A 115 -17.34 -4.78 9.06
CA LYS A 115 -18.09 -6.04 8.93
C LYS A 115 -18.69 -6.19 7.54
N ARG A 116 -19.26 -5.12 6.97
CA ARG A 116 -19.75 -5.08 5.56
C ARG A 116 -18.63 -5.41 4.59
N ALA A 117 -17.47 -4.78 4.78
CA ALA A 117 -16.28 -5.01 3.99
C ALA A 117 -15.59 -6.36 4.29
N LYS A 118 -16.18 -7.22 5.13
CA LYS A 118 -15.61 -8.50 5.59
C LYS A 118 -14.17 -8.35 6.12
N PHE A 119 -13.90 -7.23 6.79
CA PHE A 119 -12.58 -6.84 7.30
C PHE A 119 -11.50 -6.81 6.21
N ARG A 120 -11.84 -6.30 5.03
CA ARG A 120 -10.93 -6.12 3.90
C ARG A 120 -10.98 -4.69 3.36
N CYS A 121 -9.87 -4.25 2.76
CA CYS A 121 -9.84 -3.02 1.98
C CYS A 121 -10.74 -3.19 0.75
N GLU A 122 -11.72 -2.32 0.57
CA GLU A 122 -12.64 -2.33 -0.55
C GLU A 122 -11.95 -1.92 -1.86
N LEU A 123 -10.82 -1.19 -1.84
CA LEU A 123 -10.02 -0.93 -3.05
C LEU A 123 -9.11 -2.11 -3.45
N CYS A 124 -8.24 -2.57 -2.54
CA CYS A 124 -7.17 -3.53 -2.90
C CYS A 124 -7.38 -4.95 -2.38
N GLY A 125 -8.44 -5.21 -1.61
CA GLY A 125 -8.77 -6.54 -1.09
C GLY A 125 -7.97 -6.99 0.14
N THR A 126 -6.91 -6.27 0.52
CA THR A 126 -6.04 -6.67 1.65
C THR A 126 -6.79 -6.79 2.97
N SER A 127 -6.43 -7.78 3.80
CA SER A 127 -7.15 -8.05 5.04
C SER A 127 -6.75 -7.07 6.16
N ALA A 128 -7.65 -6.88 7.14
CA ALA A 128 -7.37 -6.12 8.36
C ALA A 128 -6.27 -6.74 9.24
N VAL A 129 -5.92 -8.00 8.99
CA VAL A 129 -4.81 -8.70 9.66
C VAL A 129 -3.48 -8.27 9.05
N GLU A 130 -3.43 -8.14 7.72
CA GLU A 130 -2.21 -7.76 6.99
C GLU A 130 -1.96 -6.26 7.01
N LYS A 131 -3.02 -5.44 6.90
CA LYS A 131 -2.92 -3.97 6.94
C LYS A 131 -4.06 -3.34 7.72
N ALA A 132 -3.74 -2.34 8.51
CA ALA A 132 -4.74 -1.55 9.23
C ALA A 132 -5.74 -0.90 8.25
N LEU A 133 -7.03 -1.07 8.54
CA LEU A 133 -8.13 -0.49 7.77
C LEU A 133 -8.67 0.77 8.43
N HIS A 134 -8.95 1.76 7.59
CA HIS A 134 -9.63 3.00 7.90
C HIS A 134 -11.05 2.94 7.32
N VAL A 135 -11.97 3.63 7.98
CA VAL A 135 -13.26 3.95 7.40
C VAL A 135 -13.08 5.33 6.77
N ASP A 136 -13.10 5.36 5.45
CA ASP A 136 -12.97 6.54 4.60
C ASP A 136 -14.34 6.97 4.07
N HIS A 137 -14.47 8.27 3.78
CA HIS A 137 -15.65 8.80 3.12
C HIS A 137 -15.55 8.63 1.60
N ILE A 138 -16.61 8.14 0.96
CA ILE A 138 -16.74 8.11 -0.49
C ILE A 138 -16.69 9.56 -1.00
N VAL A 139 -17.71 10.36 -0.68
CA VAL A 139 -17.66 11.82 -0.86
C VAL A 139 -16.91 12.42 0.33
N PRO A 140 -15.73 13.05 0.12
CA PRO A 140 -14.93 13.57 1.23
C PRO A 140 -15.67 14.63 2.07
N ARG A 141 -15.43 14.65 3.39
CA ARG A 141 -16.01 15.67 4.28
C ARG A 141 -15.73 17.11 3.84
N SER A 142 -14.53 17.37 3.31
CA SER A 142 -14.16 18.70 2.80
C SER A 142 -15.01 19.15 1.60
N LYS A 143 -15.74 18.23 0.97
CA LYS A 143 -16.69 18.48 -0.12
C LYS A 143 -18.16 18.33 0.33
N GLY A 144 -18.42 18.26 1.64
CA GLY A 144 -19.77 18.16 2.20
C GLY A 144 -20.32 16.73 2.32
N GLY A 145 -19.47 15.70 2.22
CA GLY A 145 -19.92 14.32 2.39
C GLY A 145 -20.43 14.02 3.81
N PRO A 146 -21.58 13.32 3.95
CA PRO A 146 -22.18 13.02 5.25
C PRO A 146 -21.46 11.91 6.03
N ASP A 147 -21.65 11.90 7.35
CA ASP A 147 -21.14 10.86 8.27
C ASP A 147 -22.11 9.67 8.40
N GLU A 148 -22.36 9.00 7.28
CA GLU A 148 -23.36 7.94 7.19
C GLU A 148 -22.77 6.66 6.60
N ILE A 149 -23.35 5.51 6.99
CA ILE A 149 -22.91 4.18 6.51
C ILE A 149 -22.83 4.08 4.98
N ASN A 150 -23.72 4.80 4.29
CA ASN A 150 -23.81 4.81 2.83
C ASN A 150 -22.74 5.66 2.15
N ASN A 151 -22.09 6.56 2.89
CA ASN A 151 -20.97 7.35 2.42
C ASN A 151 -19.62 6.82 2.97
N PHE A 152 -19.61 5.66 3.61
CA PHE A 152 -18.40 5.07 4.19
C PHE A 152 -17.90 3.85 3.42
N GLN A 153 -16.57 3.76 3.28
CA GLN A 153 -15.86 2.63 2.71
C GLN A 153 -14.64 2.22 3.54
N ALA A 154 -14.30 0.94 3.56
CA ALA A 154 -13.16 0.42 4.31
C ALA A 154 -11.91 0.41 3.41
N LEU A 155 -10.90 1.22 3.71
CA LEU A 155 -9.67 1.29 2.92
C LEU A 155 -8.43 1.06 3.80
N CYS A 156 -7.41 0.35 3.30
CA CYS A 156 -6.13 0.31 4.00
C CYS A 156 -5.44 1.68 3.94
N TYR A 157 -4.52 1.94 4.88
CA TYR A 157 -3.84 3.24 4.99
C TYR A 157 -3.26 3.75 3.66
N SER A 158 -2.60 2.90 2.88
CA SER A 158 -2.02 3.28 1.59
C SER A 158 -3.08 3.67 0.55
N CYS A 159 -4.17 2.90 0.47
CA CYS A 159 -5.25 3.17 -0.48
C CYS A 159 -6.00 4.45 -0.12
N ASN A 160 -6.29 4.64 1.16
CA ASN A 160 -6.92 5.86 1.68
C ASN A 160 -6.06 7.10 1.38
N SER A 161 -4.75 7.02 1.64
CA SER A 161 -3.81 8.11 1.39
C SER A 161 -3.70 8.45 -0.09
N ASN A 162 -3.70 7.44 -0.97
CA ASN A 162 -3.64 7.63 -2.41
C ASN A 162 -4.91 8.25 -3.00
N LYS A 163 -6.10 7.85 -2.51
CA LYS A 163 -7.39 8.42 -2.92
C LYS A 163 -7.45 9.92 -2.59
N GLY A 164 -7.07 10.26 -1.35
CA GLY A 164 -7.14 11.62 -0.84
C GLY A 164 -8.55 12.22 -0.93
N ASN A 165 -8.65 13.54 -0.98
CA ASN A 165 -9.93 14.27 -1.06
C ASN A 165 -10.35 14.62 -2.50
N LYS A 166 -9.62 14.15 -3.51
CA LYS A 166 -9.85 14.49 -4.92
C LYS A 166 -10.78 13.52 -5.61
N ASP A 167 -10.83 12.27 -5.14
CA ASP A 167 -11.57 11.16 -5.70
C ASP A 167 -12.74 10.79 -4.78
N ASP A 168 -13.93 10.59 -5.37
CA ASP A 168 -15.16 10.16 -4.71
C ASP A 168 -15.69 8.81 -5.21
N THR A 169 -14.82 7.99 -5.80
CA THR A 169 -15.16 6.64 -6.24
C THR A 169 -15.63 5.77 -5.08
N ASP A 170 -16.70 5.04 -5.33
CA ASP A 170 -17.30 4.07 -4.42
C ASP A 170 -16.71 2.68 -4.67
N PHE A 171 -15.83 2.23 -3.77
CA PHE A 171 -15.14 0.95 -3.89
C PHE A 171 -15.92 -0.21 -3.25
N ARG A 172 -17.10 0.02 -2.65
CA ARG A 172 -17.81 -1.02 -1.88
C ARG A 172 -18.18 -2.26 -2.69
N SER A 173 -18.45 -2.07 -3.98
CA SER A 173 -18.81 -3.12 -4.94
C SER A 173 -17.59 -3.78 -5.59
N TRP A 174 -16.37 -3.31 -5.31
CA TRP A 174 -15.16 -3.89 -5.90
C TRP A 174 -14.87 -5.31 -5.37
N GLY A 175 -15.30 -5.62 -4.16
CA GLY A 175 -15.25 -7.00 -3.65
C GLY A 175 -16.10 -7.98 -4.46
N GLU A 176 -17.28 -7.55 -4.92
CA GLU A 176 -18.11 -8.35 -5.85
C GLU A 176 -17.50 -8.39 -7.24
N PHE A 177 -16.96 -7.26 -7.72
CA PHE A 177 -16.27 -7.16 -9.00
C PHE A 177 -15.10 -8.15 -9.09
N TYR A 178 -14.14 -8.08 -8.17
CA TYR A 178 -12.98 -8.99 -8.11
C TYR A 178 -13.36 -10.42 -7.71
N GLY A 179 -14.53 -10.60 -7.11
CA GLY A 179 -15.08 -11.91 -6.77
C GLY A 179 -15.82 -12.60 -7.93
N LYS A 180 -15.99 -11.96 -9.10
CA LYS A 180 -16.72 -12.57 -10.22
C LYS A 180 -16.00 -13.84 -10.69
N ARG A 181 -16.74 -14.95 -10.71
CA ARG A 181 -16.30 -16.27 -11.22
C ARG A 181 -17.23 -16.71 -12.33
N GLN A 182 -16.75 -17.61 -13.18
CA GLN A 182 -17.55 -18.26 -14.20
C GLN A 182 -17.68 -19.76 -13.87
N ALA A 183 -18.90 -20.29 -13.93
CA ALA A 183 -19.14 -21.73 -13.81
C ALA A 183 -18.48 -22.49 -14.97
N ASP A 184 -18.07 -23.73 -14.73
CA ASP A 184 -17.40 -24.60 -15.70
C ASP A 184 -16.03 -24.10 -16.20
N CYS A 185 -15.49 -23.04 -15.59
CA CYS A 185 -14.14 -22.58 -15.88
C CYS A 185 -13.12 -23.31 -14.99
N LEU A 186 -12.17 -24.01 -15.63
CA LEU A 186 -11.12 -24.80 -14.97
C LEU A 186 -10.33 -24.01 -13.90
N PHE A 187 -10.07 -22.73 -14.16
CA PHE A 187 -9.37 -21.86 -13.22
C PHE A 187 -10.31 -21.34 -12.12
N CYS A 188 -11.55 -20.98 -12.45
CA CYS A 188 -12.54 -20.63 -11.43
C CYS A 188 -12.84 -21.78 -10.46
N GLU A 189 -12.65 -23.02 -10.87
CA GLU A 189 -12.93 -24.22 -10.08
C GLU A 189 -11.66 -24.93 -9.59
N THR A 190 -10.50 -24.26 -9.65
CA THR A 190 -9.24 -24.84 -9.19
C THR A 190 -9.31 -25.28 -7.71
N PRO A 191 -9.03 -26.57 -7.40
CA PRO A 191 -8.97 -27.06 -6.03
C PRO A 191 -7.88 -26.36 -5.20
N LYS A 192 -8.16 -26.10 -3.92
CA LYS A 192 -7.25 -25.34 -3.04
C LYS A 192 -5.89 -26.00 -2.82
N ASP A 193 -5.83 -27.34 -2.82
CA ASP A 193 -4.61 -28.12 -2.66
C ASP A 193 -3.65 -28.01 -3.87
N ARG A 194 -4.13 -27.54 -5.03
CA ARG A 194 -3.28 -27.22 -6.19
C ARG A 194 -2.61 -25.86 -6.11
N ILE A 195 -3.06 -25.00 -5.21
CA ILE A 195 -2.55 -23.63 -5.07
C ILE A 195 -1.24 -23.67 -4.29
N VAL A 196 -0.15 -23.27 -4.94
CA VAL A 196 1.19 -23.23 -4.32
C VAL A 196 1.47 -21.91 -3.61
N SER A 197 0.78 -20.84 -4.01
CA SER A 197 0.85 -19.52 -3.39
C SER A 197 -0.37 -18.71 -3.81
N GLU A 198 -0.88 -17.85 -2.95
CA GLU A 198 -1.94 -16.93 -3.31
C GLU A 198 -1.83 -15.62 -2.53
N ASN A 199 -2.41 -14.58 -3.11
CA ASN A 199 -2.70 -13.33 -2.41
C ASN A 199 -4.19 -13.01 -2.60
N GLU A 200 -4.57 -11.78 -2.37
CA GLU A 200 -5.98 -11.39 -2.26
C GLU A 200 -6.71 -11.42 -3.62
N LEU A 201 -6.00 -11.14 -4.72
CA LEU A 201 -6.58 -11.00 -6.05
C LEU A 201 -6.08 -12.02 -7.07
N ALA A 202 -5.05 -12.79 -6.75
CA ALA A 202 -4.49 -13.80 -7.65
C ALA A 202 -4.00 -15.02 -6.86
N TYR A 203 -3.75 -16.10 -7.59
CA TYR A 203 -3.17 -17.33 -7.06
C TYR A 203 -2.24 -17.96 -8.09
N ALA A 204 -1.32 -18.80 -7.62
CA ALA A 204 -0.34 -19.50 -8.41
C ALA A 204 -0.54 -21.02 -8.30
N ILE A 205 -0.43 -21.72 -9.43
CA ILE A 205 -0.46 -23.20 -9.51
C ILE A 205 0.71 -23.69 -10.36
N ARG A 206 1.19 -24.91 -10.12
CA ARG A 206 2.07 -25.58 -11.09
C ARG A 206 1.25 -26.03 -12.30
N ASP A 207 1.79 -25.77 -13.48
CA ASP A 207 1.18 -26.23 -14.73
C ASP A 207 1.14 -27.77 -14.76
N ALA A 208 0.02 -28.34 -15.22
CA ALA A 208 -0.12 -29.79 -15.36
C ALA A 208 0.70 -30.34 -16.54
N PHE A 209 0.97 -29.49 -17.54
CA PHE A 209 1.76 -29.78 -18.73
C PHE A 209 2.92 -28.77 -18.83
N PRO A 210 3.90 -28.87 -17.92
CA PRO A 210 4.96 -27.87 -17.81
C PRO A 210 5.83 -27.81 -19.09
N VAL A 211 6.12 -26.59 -19.58
CA VAL A 211 7.10 -26.38 -20.65
C VAL A 211 8.50 -26.76 -20.18
N THR A 212 8.83 -26.38 -18.95
CA THR A 212 10.02 -26.80 -18.20
C THR A 212 9.63 -27.10 -16.76
N GLU A 213 10.41 -27.92 -16.06
CA GLU A 213 10.17 -28.23 -14.66
C GLU A 213 10.11 -26.96 -13.80
N GLY A 214 9.03 -26.81 -13.03
CA GLY A 214 8.72 -25.63 -12.23
C GLY A 214 7.81 -24.60 -12.91
N HIS A 215 7.37 -24.84 -14.15
CA HIS A 215 6.40 -23.98 -14.86
C HIS A 215 5.17 -23.71 -14.00
N THR A 216 4.89 -22.42 -13.80
CA THR A 216 3.85 -21.92 -12.90
C THR A 216 2.91 -21.01 -13.64
N LEU A 217 1.61 -21.13 -13.37
CA LEU A 217 0.57 -20.22 -13.86
C LEU A 217 0.16 -19.30 -12.71
N VAL A 218 0.17 -17.99 -12.95
CA VAL A 218 -0.36 -16.98 -12.02
C VAL A 218 -1.67 -16.44 -12.59
N ILE A 219 -2.75 -16.55 -11.82
CA ILE A 219 -4.12 -16.44 -12.31
C ILE A 219 -4.89 -15.46 -11.41
N PRO A 220 -5.57 -14.43 -11.94
CA PRO A 220 -6.45 -13.58 -11.16
C PRO A 220 -7.63 -14.40 -10.63
N LYS A 221 -8.10 -14.07 -9.43
CA LYS A 221 -9.28 -14.69 -8.84
C LYS A 221 -10.54 -14.29 -9.58
N ARG A 222 -10.62 -13.07 -10.10
CA ARG A 222 -11.69 -12.64 -10.99
C ARG A 222 -11.57 -13.36 -12.33
N HIS A 223 -12.70 -13.83 -12.85
CA HIS A 223 -12.76 -14.36 -14.20
C HIS A 223 -12.75 -13.21 -15.21
N VAL A 224 -11.69 -13.16 -16.00
CA VAL A 224 -11.51 -12.26 -17.14
C VAL A 224 -10.89 -13.03 -18.29
N ALA A 225 -11.25 -12.70 -19.53
CA ALA A 225 -10.85 -13.51 -20.66
C ALA A 225 -9.33 -13.50 -20.82
N ASP A 226 -8.70 -12.32 -20.81
CA ASP A 226 -7.26 -12.19 -20.98
C ASP A 226 -6.63 -11.00 -20.22
N TYR A 227 -5.37 -10.69 -20.53
CA TYR A 227 -4.59 -9.64 -19.86
C TYR A 227 -5.21 -8.25 -19.98
N PHE A 228 -5.85 -7.94 -21.11
CA PHE A 228 -6.34 -6.60 -21.42
C PHE A 228 -7.61 -6.23 -20.63
N ASP A 229 -8.23 -7.22 -19.99
CA ASP A 229 -9.38 -7.05 -19.12
C ASP A 229 -9.01 -6.84 -17.64
N LEU A 230 -7.73 -6.90 -17.28
CA LEU A 230 -7.25 -6.76 -15.91
C LEU A 230 -7.27 -5.32 -15.43
N GLU A 231 -7.63 -5.14 -14.15
CA GLU A 231 -7.47 -3.86 -13.47
C GLU A 231 -6.09 -3.74 -12.83
N GLN A 232 -5.66 -2.49 -12.57
CA GLN A 232 -4.34 -2.21 -11.98
C GLN A 232 -4.06 -2.99 -10.66
N PRO A 233 -5.02 -3.18 -9.73
CA PRO A 233 -4.79 -4.00 -8.54
C PRO A 233 -4.49 -5.47 -8.85
N GLU A 234 -5.13 -6.05 -9.87
CA GLU A 234 -4.87 -7.44 -10.28
C GLU A 234 -3.51 -7.56 -10.95
N LEU A 235 -3.12 -6.59 -11.79
CA LEU A 235 -1.77 -6.50 -12.36
C LEU A 235 -0.70 -6.49 -11.25
N ASN A 236 -0.92 -5.70 -10.21
CA ASN A 236 0.00 -5.63 -9.06
C ASN A 236 0.05 -6.96 -8.30
N ALA A 237 -1.10 -7.58 -8.05
CA ALA A 237 -1.20 -8.85 -7.36
C ALA A 237 -0.52 -9.99 -8.13
N ILE A 238 -0.71 -10.04 -9.45
CA ILE A 238 -0.06 -10.99 -10.35
C ILE A 238 1.47 -10.78 -10.33
N ASN A 239 1.95 -9.55 -10.48
CA ASN A 239 3.39 -9.24 -10.47
C ASN A 239 4.07 -9.59 -9.13
N GLN A 240 3.37 -9.37 -8.01
CA GLN A 240 3.85 -9.77 -6.69
C GLN A 240 4.03 -11.30 -6.62
N LEU A 241 3.04 -12.08 -7.07
CA LEU A 241 3.15 -13.54 -7.09
C LEU A 241 4.24 -14.03 -8.03
N ILE A 242 4.41 -13.41 -9.20
CA ILE A 242 5.50 -13.75 -10.13
C ILE A 242 6.87 -13.58 -9.43
N THR A 243 7.07 -12.47 -8.72
CA THR A 243 8.32 -12.19 -8.02
C THR A 243 8.54 -13.17 -6.87
N ASN A 244 7.49 -13.46 -6.09
CA ASN A 244 7.59 -14.44 -5.00
C ASN A 244 7.91 -15.84 -5.54
N GLN A 245 7.19 -16.29 -6.56
CA GLN A 245 7.41 -17.61 -7.16
C GLN A 245 8.78 -17.75 -7.81
N LYS A 246 9.32 -16.68 -8.41
CA LYS A 246 10.71 -16.64 -8.90
C LYS A 246 11.68 -16.97 -7.75
N LEU A 247 11.57 -16.26 -6.64
CA LEU A 247 12.47 -16.44 -5.48
C LEU A 247 12.35 -17.84 -4.89
N THR A 248 11.13 -18.35 -4.74
CA THR A 248 10.90 -19.72 -4.27
C THR A 248 11.53 -20.75 -5.22
N LEU A 249 11.31 -20.61 -6.54
CA LEU A 249 11.88 -21.53 -7.53
C LEU A 249 13.41 -21.53 -7.54
N GLU A 250 14.05 -20.35 -7.52
CA GLU A 250 15.52 -20.24 -7.45
C GLU A 250 16.10 -20.81 -6.15
N SER A 251 15.35 -20.72 -5.04
CA SER A 251 15.73 -21.32 -3.77
C SER A 251 15.62 -22.85 -3.79
N ASP A 252 14.62 -23.39 -4.47
CA ASP A 252 14.35 -24.83 -4.54
C ASP A 252 15.24 -25.53 -5.58
N ASP A 253 15.60 -24.83 -6.67
CA ASP A 253 16.44 -25.34 -7.75
C ASP A 253 17.47 -24.29 -8.20
N SER A 254 18.72 -24.50 -7.75
CA SER A 254 19.86 -23.63 -8.06
C SER A 254 20.35 -23.72 -9.51
N THR A 255 19.84 -24.66 -10.31
CA THR A 255 20.17 -24.77 -11.74
C THR A 255 19.37 -23.81 -12.62
N ILE A 256 18.35 -23.15 -12.05
CA ILE A 256 17.58 -22.12 -12.75
C ILE A 256 18.45 -20.87 -12.93
N GLU A 257 18.67 -20.48 -14.18
CA GLU A 257 19.52 -19.34 -14.55
C GLU A 257 18.73 -18.21 -15.23
N GLY A 258 17.43 -18.41 -15.48
CA GLY A 258 16.59 -17.40 -16.11
C GLY A 258 15.11 -17.75 -16.08
N PHE A 259 14.27 -16.86 -16.61
CA PHE A 259 12.83 -17.05 -16.69
C PHE A 259 12.28 -16.48 -17.99
N ASN A 260 11.25 -17.13 -18.52
CA ASN A 260 10.33 -16.51 -19.46
C ASN A 260 9.00 -16.23 -18.75
N ILE A 261 8.48 -15.04 -18.99
CA ILE A 261 7.15 -14.64 -18.56
C ILE A 261 6.32 -14.42 -19.83
N GLY A 262 5.17 -15.09 -19.93
CA GLY A 262 4.37 -15.10 -21.15
C GLY A 262 2.88 -15.06 -20.84
N ILE A 263 2.10 -14.43 -21.73
CA ILE A 263 0.65 -14.37 -21.65
C ILE A 263 0.11 -14.46 -23.08
N ASN A 264 -0.85 -15.36 -23.30
CA ASN A 264 -1.56 -15.48 -24.56
C ASN A 264 -2.93 -14.79 -24.42
N CYS A 265 -3.25 -13.88 -25.35
CA CYS A 265 -4.51 -13.14 -25.36
C CYS A 265 -5.26 -13.44 -26.66
N GLY A 266 -6.36 -14.18 -26.56
CA GLY A 266 -7.14 -14.66 -27.70
C GLY A 266 -6.64 -15.98 -28.31
N GLU A 267 -7.56 -16.67 -29.00
CA GLU A 267 -7.31 -17.99 -29.61
C GLU A 267 -6.14 -17.98 -30.60
N VAL A 268 -6.04 -16.94 -31.43
CA VAL A 268 -4.98 -16.78 -32.45
C VAL A 268 -3.59 -16.66 -31.80
N ALA A 269 -3.51 -16.15 -30.57
CA ALA A 269 -2.27 -16.11 -29.80
C ALA A 269 -1.96 -17.43 -29.06
N GLY A 270 -2.78 -18.47 -29.24
CA GLY A 270 -2.62 -19.76 -28.59
C GLY A 270 -3.23 -19.85 -27.19
N GLN A 271 -4.16 -18.96 -26.83
CA GLN A 271 -4.90 -19.07 -25.58
C GLN A 271 -5.94 -20.20 -25.67
N THR A 272 -5.88 -21.16 -24.75
CA THR A 272 -6.80 -22.32 -24.72
C THR A 272 -7.80 -22.27 -23.57
N ILE A 273 -7.43 -21.64 -22.45
CA ILE A 273 -8.33 -21.35 -21.34
C ILE A 273 -8.59 -19.84 -21.30
N PHE A 274 -9.84 -19.45 -21.57
CA PHE A 274 -10.30 -18.06 -21.55
C PHE A 274 -10.56 -17.55 -20.13
N HIS A 275 -9.54 -17.72 -19.29
CA HIS A 275 -9.39 -17.04 -18.02
C HIS A 275 -7.92 -16.63 -17.97
N CYS A 276 -7.65 -15.33 -17.93
CA CYS A 276 -6.31 -14.76 -17.96
C CYS A 276 -5.36 -15.54 -17.04
N HIS A 277 -4.17 -15.88 -17.54
CA HIS A 277 -3.15 -16.56 -16.77
C HIS A 277 -1.77 -16.17 -17.30
N VAL A 278 -0.85 -15.94 -16.38
CA VAL A 278 0.53 -15.57 -16.70
C VAL A 278 1.43 -16.77 -16.47
N HIS A 279 2.11 -17.17 -17.53
CA HIS A 279 3.12 -18.21 -17.47
C HIS A 279 4.40 -17.65 -16.85
N LEU A 280 4.92 -18.34 -15.84
CA LEU A 280 6.26 -18.16 -15.31
C LEU A 280 7.04 -19.46 -15.54
N ILE A 281 7.93 -19.43 -16.52
CA ILE A 281 8.66 -20.59 -17.02
C ILE A 281 10.13 -20.46 -16.61
N PRO A 282 10.61 -21.26 -15.64
CA PRO A 282 12.02 -21.27 -15.27
C PRO A 282 12.89 -21.86 -16.39
N ARG A 283 14.07 -21.29 -16.60
CA ARG A 283 15.00 -21.64 -17.67
C ARG A 283 16.33 -22.10 -17.11
N ARG A 284 16.94 -23.08 -17.76
CA ARG A 284 18.22 -23.68 -17.39
C ARG A 284 19.15 -23.65 -18.60
N LYS A 285 20.45 -23.61 -18.38
CA LYS A 285 21.40 -23.69 -19.48
C LYS A 285 21.27 -25.04 -20.20
N GLY A 286 21.07 -24.99 -21.52
CA GLY A 286 20.94 -26.19 -22.36
C GLY A 286 19.54 -26.79 -22.43
N ASP A 287 18.52 -26.14 -21.85
CA ASP A 287 17.11 -26.57 -22.00
C ASP A 287 16.54 -26.34 -23.42
N VAL A 288 17.24 -25.56 -24.24
CA VAL A 288 17.00 -25.39 -25.67
C VAL A 288 18.34 -25.20 -26.39
N GLU A 289 18.49 -25.75 -27.60
CA GLU A 289 19.74 -25.65 -28.37
C GLU A 289 20.13 -24.20 -28.71
N GLN A 290 19.16 -23.37 -29.09
CA GLN A 290 19.38 -21.97 -29.46
C GLN A 290 18.42 -21.05 -28.70
N PRO A 291 18.83 -20.54 -27.51
CA PRO A 291 17.97 -19.68 -26.70
C PRO A 291 17.80 -18.27 -27.29
N LYS A 292 18.70 -17.85 -28.19
CA LYS A 292 18.65 -16.56 -28.88
C LYS A 292 17.36 -16.51 -29.72
N GLY A 293 16.49 -15.53 -29.43
CA GLY A 293 15.15 -15.47 -30.01
C GLY A 293 14.05 -15.32 -28.98
N GLY A 294 14.11 -16.10 -27.90
CA GLY A 294 13.13 -16.08 -26.82
C GLY A 294 11.69 -16.10 -27.35
N VAL A 295 10.93 -15.05 -27.02
CA VAL A 295 9.52 -14.85 -27.43
C VAL A 295 9.30 -14.96 -28.94
N ARG A 296 10.30 -14.69 -29.78
CA ARG A 296 10.15 -14.85 -31.24
C ARG A 296 9.87 -16.29 -31.67
N GLY A 297 10.16 -17.27 -30.81
CA GLY A 297 9.81 -18.67 -31.02
C GLY A 297 8.30 -18.94 -31.12
N VAL A 298 7.44 -17.98 -30.76
CA VAL A 298 5.98 -18.10 -30.97
C VAL A 298 5.62 -18.23 -32.46
N ILE A 299 6.42 -17.66 -33.36
CA ILE A 299 6.29 -17.88 -34.81
C ILE A 299 7.37 -18.86 -35.23
N ALA A 300 6.94 -20.03 -35.70
CA ALA A 300 7.85 -21.08 -36.18
C ALA A 300 8.86 -20.51 -37.21
N GLY A 301 10.14 -20.82 -37.00
CA GLY A 301 11.24 -20.37 -37.86
C GLY A 301 11.69 -18.91 -37.67
N LYS A 302 11.13 -18.14 -36.72
CA LYS A 302 11.54 -16.74 -36.45
C LYS A 302 12.42 -16.56 -35.22
N ALA A 303 12.72 -17.64 -34.49
CA ALA A 303 13.54 -17.62 -33.29
C ALA A 303 15.00 -17.21 -33.59
N ALA A 304 15.64 -17.84 -34.58
CA ALA A 304 17.03 -17.56 -34.93
C ALA A 304 17.16 -16.26 -35.75
N TYR A 305 18.04 -15.35 -35.30
CA TYR A 305 18.48 -14.15 -36.01
C TYR A 305 19.86 -13.69 -35.50
#